data_AF-A0A401ZHQ3-F1
#
_entry.id   AF-A0A401ZHQ3-F1
#
_cell.length_a   1.000
_cell.length_b   1.000
_cell.length_c   1.000
_cell.angle_alpha   90.00
_cell.angle_beta   90.00
_cell.angle_gamma   90.00
#
_symmetry.space_group_name_H-M   'P 1'
#
loop_
_entity.id
_entity.type
_entity.pdbx_description
1 polymer ?
#
loop_
_entity_poly.entity_id
_entity_poly.type
_entity_poly.pdbx_seq_one_letter_code
_entity_poly.pdbx_strand_id
1 'polypeptide(L)'
;MDFDEELSQQPEEIGSDELLSDDNLRLPEDANPLVRLHAVRAWLKRREDETHVDMGKAALTIQELQSNAGSEPMRRRAYQEQMERLQSAQHAFQSAQESLATYEEAESMLEECVNHTTVGERLLVEYYLEIDNLIQNSLEESNQQQTPRIEALFEVQSRVEHVGATHEEE
;
A
#
# COMPACT_ATOMS: atom_id res chain seq x y z
N MET A 1 -45.05 1.21 18.41
CA MET A 1 -44.22 0.04 18.07
C MET A 1 -43.11 0.59 17.21
N ASP A 2 -42.00 0.98 17.85
CA ASP A 2 -40.75 1.38 17.19
C ASP A 2 -40.07 0.10 16.71
N PHE A 3 -40.27 -0.23 15.43
CA PHE A 3 -39.55 -1.31 14.75
C PHE A 3 -38.35 -0.79 13.95
N ASP A 4 -38.17 0.53 13.87
CA ASP A 4 -37.10 1.15 13.08
C ASP A 4 -35.79 1.35 13.87
N GLU A 5 -35.80 1.31 15.21
CA GLU A 5 -34.57 1.47 16.02
C GLU A 5 -33.75 0.18 16.18
N GLU A 6 -34.34 -1.00 15.96
CA GLU A 6 -33.65 -2.29 16.11
C GLU A 6 -32.83 -2.72 14.87
N LEU A 7 -33.09 -2.14 13.69
CA LEU A 7 -32.33 -2.45 12.46
C LEU A 7 -31.02 -1.65 12.32
N SER A 8 -30.88 -0.55 13.07
CA SER A 8 -29.70 0.33 13.04
C SER A 8 -28.52 -0.14 13.91
N GLN A 9 -28.64 -1.28 14.60
CA GLN A 9 -27.61 -1.82 15.48
C GLN A 9 -27.12 -3.22 15.06
N GLN A 10 -27.15 -3.54 13.76
CA GLN A 10 -26.30 -4.64 13.31
C GLN A 10 -24.84 -4.17 13.47
N PRO A 11 -24.01 -4.85 14.29
CA PRO A 11 -22.58 -4.57 14.27
C PRO A 11 -22.11 -4.74 12.83
N GLU A 12 -21.38 -3.75 12.30
CA GLU A 12 -20.66 -3.91 11.04
C GLU A 12 -19.83 -5.20 11.15
N GLU A 13 -20.21 -6.24 10.41
CA GLU A 13 -19.43 -7.47 10.34
C GLU A 13 -18.14 -7.14 9.60
N ILE A 14 -17.10 -6.79 10.35
CA ILE A 14 -15.76 -6.59 9.80
C ILE A 14 -15.25 -7.95 9.35
N GLY A 15 -14.98 -8.10 8.06
CA GLY A 15 -14.47 -9.33 7.47
C GLY A 15 -13.11 -9.72 8.05
N SER A 16 -12.81 -11.02 8.11
CA SER A 16 -11.50 -11.50 8.58
C SER A 16 -10.34 -10.91 7.79
N ASP A 17 -10.50 -10.73 6.48
CA ASP A 17 -9.45 -10.16 5.63
C ASP A 17 -9.18 -8.70 5.98
N GLU A 18 -10.23 -7.96 6.34
CA GLU A 18 -10.12 -6.57 6.74
C GLU A 18 -9.39 -6.44 8.08
N LEU A 19 -9.69 -7.32 9.04
CA LEU A 19 -8.93 -7.41 10.29
C LEU A 19 -7.46 -7.78 10.05
N LEU A 20 -7.19 -8.70 9.12
CA LEU A 20 -5.84 -9.18 8.84
C LEU A 20 -5.01 -8.20 8.01
N SER A 21 -5.65 -7.24 7.35
CA SER A 21 -5.00 -6.17 6.60
C SER A 21 -4.55 -4.99 7.46
N ASP A 22 -4.87 -4.95 8.76
CA ASP A 22 -4.53 -3.82 9.63
C ASP A 22 -3.01 -3.67 9.74
N ASP A 23 -2.51 -2.46 9.48
CA ASP A 23 -1.09 -2.09 9.57
C ASP A 23 -0.49 -2.40 10.94
N ASN A 24 -1.26 -2.21 12.01
CA ASN A 24 -0.83 -2.45 13.38
C ASN A 24 -1.05 -3.90 13.82
N LEU A 25 -1.57 -4.75 12.94
CA LEU A 25 -1.79 -6.16 13.26
C LEU A 25 -0.45 -6.82 13.59
N ARG A 26 -0.36 -7.28 14.84
CA ARG A 26 0.67 -8.21 15.29
C ARG A 26 0.03 -9.55 15.57
N LEU A 27 0.54 -10.59 14.91
CA LEU A 27 0.08 -11.95 15.14
C LEU A 27 0.84 -12.58 16.32
N PRO A 28 0.19 -13.46 17.11
CA PRO A 28 0.85 -14.26 18.13
C PRO A 28 2.02 -15.08 17.57
N GLU A 29 2.98 -15.43 18.42
CA GLU A 29 4.15 -16.24 18.01
C GLU A 29 3.77 -17.61 17.44
N ASP A 30 2.74 -18.24 18.01
CA ASP A 30 2.21 -19.52 17.60
C ASP A 30 1.20 -19.43 16.43
N ALA A 31 1.00 -18.23 15.89
CA ALA A 31 0.15 -18.05 14.72
C ALA A 31 0.66 -18.90 13.56
N ASN A 32 -0.24 -19.73 13.04
CA ASN A 32 0.03 -20.63 11.94
C ASN A 32 0.66 -19.85 10.76
N PRO A 33 1.73 -20.37 10.13
CA PRO A 33 2.37 -19.73 8.98
C PRO A 33 1.40 -19.33 7.85
N LEU A 34 0.31 -20.08 7.65
CA LEU A 34 -0.74 -19.74 6.68
C LEU A 34 -1.52 -18.49 7.06
N VAL A 35 -1.75 -18.24 8.35
CA VAL A 35 -2.43 -17.02 8.83
C VAL A 35 -1.50 -15.81 8.65
N ARG A 36 -0.20 -15.99 8.92
CA ARG A 36 0.81 -14.96 8.67
C ARG A 36 0.89 -14.61 7.17
N LEU A 37 0.96 -15.61 6.31
CA LEU A 37 0.89 -15.42 4.85
C LEU A 37 -0.39 -14.68 4.45
N HIS A 38 -1.54 -15.09 4.98
CA HIS A 38 -2.81 -14.44 4.66
C HIS A 38 -2.87 -12.98 5.13
N ALA A 39 -2.27 -12.67 6.29
CA ALA A 39 -2.17 -11.29 6.77
C ALA A 39 -1.28 -10.41 5.87
N VAL A 40 -0.22 -10.96 5.28
CA VAL A 40 0.60 -10.24 4.29
C VAL A 40 -0.18 -10.04 3.00
N ARG A 41 -0.86 -11.07 2.49
CA ARG A 41 -1.71 -10.98 1.28
C ARG A 41 -2.84 -9.97 1.43
N ALA A 42 -3.60 -10.06 2.52
CA ALA A 42 -4.72 -9.14 2.79
C ALA A 42 -4.23 -7.69 2.90
N TRP A 43 -3.05 -7.50 3.51
CA TRP A 43 -2.41 -6.18 3.59
C TRP A 43 -1.96 -5.65 2.22
N LEU A 44 -1.28 -6.47 1.40
CA LEU A 44 -0.86 -6.07 0.04
C LEU A 44 -2.07 -5.68 -0.81
N LYS A 45 -3.11 -6.52 -0.81
CA LYS A 45 -4.35 -6.26 -1.55
C LYS A 45 -4.98 -4.92 -1.14
N ARG A 46 -5.03 -4.65 0.16
CA ARG A 46 -5.51 -3.38 0.69
C ARG A 46 -4.65 -2.21 0.24
N ARG A 47 -3.31 -2.34 0.28
CA ARG A 47 -2.39 -1.29 -0.18
C ARG A 47 -2.57 -0.97 -1.65
N GLU A 48 -2.77 -1.98 -2.49
CA GLU A 48 -3.12 -1.78 -3.90
C GLU A 48 -4.43 -1.01 -4.05
N ASP A 49 -5.48 -1.42 -3.34
CA ASP A 49 -6.79 -0.77 -3.41
C ASP A 49 -6.75 0.69 -2.91
N GLU A 50 -6.06 0.94 -1.80
CA GLU A 50 -5.82 2.30 -1.26
C GLU A 50 -5.04 3.16 -2.27
N THR A 51 -3.98 2.60 -2.86
CA THR A 51 -3.15 3.32 -3.84
C THR A 51 -3.92 3.59 -5.14
N HIS A 52 -4.79 2.67 -5.57
CA HIS A 52 -5.71 2.89 -6.69
C HIS A 52 -6.65 4.06 -6.43
N VAL A 53 -7.20 4.15 -5.21
CA VAL A 53 -8.05 5.26 -4.79
C VAL A 53 -7.26 6.58 -4.82
N ASP A 54 -6.04 6.60 -4.31
CA ASP A 54 -5.20 7.81 -4.28
C ASP A 54 -4.77 8.26 -5.68
N MET A 55 -4.42 7.32 -6.56
CA MET A 55 -4.20 7.57 -7.98
C MET A 55 -5.46 8.18 -8.63
N GLY A 56 -6.64 7.64 -8.30
CA GLY A 56 -7.93 8.17 -8.77
C GLY A 56 -8.21 9.61 -8.30
N LYS A 57 -7.96 9.91 -7.02
CA LYS A 57 -8.08 11.27 -6.46
C LYS A 57 -7.14 12.25 -7.16
N ALA A 58 -5.90 11.85 -7.41
CA ALA A 58 -4.93 12.67 -8.13
C ALA A 58 -5.37 12.92 -9.58
N ALA A 59 -5.86 11.89 -10.28
CA ALA A 59 -6.39 12.01 -11.64
C ALA A 59 -7.59 12.97 -11.72
N LEU A 60 -8.53 12.86 -10.79
CA LEU A 60 -9.68 13.78 -10.69
C LEU A 60 -9.21 15.22 -10.48
N THR A 61 -8.25 15.44 -9.59
CA THR A 61 -7.67 16.77 -9.34
C THR A 61 -7.04 17.35 -10.61
N ILE A 62 -6.29 16.55 -11.37
CA ILE A 62 -5.69 16.98 -12.65
C ILE A 62 -6.79 17.37 -13.64
N GLN A 63 -7.84 16.56 -13.76
CA GLN A 63 -8.97 16.82 -14.66
C GLN A 63 -9.68 18.12 -14.31
N GLU A 64 -9.96 18.37 -13.03
CA GLU A 64 -10.58 19.60 -12.56
C GLU A 64 -9.71 20.84 -12.85
N LEU A 65 -8.41 20.75 -12.57
CA LEU A 65 -7.47 21.85 -12.81
C LEU A 65 -7.36 22.19 -14.31
N GLN A 66 -7.36 21.18 -15.18
CA GLN A 66 -7.35 21.37 -16.64
C GLN A 66 -8.67 21.91 -17.17
N SER A 67 -9.80 21.47 -16.61
CA SER A 67 -11.13 21.95 -17.00
C SER A 67 -11.34 23.43 -16.62
N ASN A 68 -10.81 23.86 -15.48
CA ASN A 68 -10.91 25.23 -14.99
C ASN A 68 -9.98 26.23 -15.71
N ALA A 69 -8.95 25.75 -16.41
CA ALA A 69 -8.00 26.59 -17.17
C ALA A 69 -8.64 27.34 -18.35
N GLY A 70 -9.87 27.00 -18.74
CA GLY A 70 -10.63 27.67 -19.81
C GLY A 70 -11.50 28.86 -19.35
N SER A 71 -11.60 29.14 -18.05
CA SER A 71 -12.50 30.17 -17.51
C SER A 71 -11.76 31.46 -17.12
N GLU A 72 -11.99 32.51 -17.90
CA GLU A 72 -11.51 33.90 -17.71
C GLU A 72 -9.98 34.16 -17.66
N PRO A 73 -9.52 35.35 -18.08
CA PRO A 73 -8.11 35.72 -17.96
C PRO A 73 -7.68 35.83 -16.50
N MET A 74 -6.94 34.82 -16.03
CA MET A 74 -6.38 34.80 -14.67
C MET A 74 -5.27 35.83 -14.47
N ARG A 75 -5.19 36.38 -13.26
CA ARG A 75 -4.05 37.18 -12.81
C ARG A 75 -2.81 36.29 -12.72
N ARG A 76 -1.62 36.83 -13.03
CA ARG A 76 -0.34 36.10 -13.04
C ARG A 76 -0.08 35.24 -11.79
N ARG A 77 -0.46 35.71 -10.59
CA ARG A 77 -0.31 34.93 -9.35
C ARG A 77 -1.23 33.71 -9.29
N ALA A 78 -2.50 33.86 -9.70
CA ALA A 78 -3.46 32.76 -9.73
C ALA A 78 -3.06 31.68 -10.76
N TYR A 79 -2.47 32.09 -11.89
CA TYR A 79 -1.91 31.16 -12.87
C TYR A 79 -0.71 30.37 -12.32
N GLN A 80 0.18 31.02 -11.58
CA GLN A 80 1.32 30.34 -10.94
C GLN A 80 0.85 29.30 -9.92
N GLU A 81 -0.10 29.69 -9.06
CA GLU A 81 -0.69 28.78 -8.07
C GLU A 81 -1.40 27.58 -8.73
N GLN A 82 -2.12 27.81 -9.84
CA GLN A 82 -2.74 26.73 -10.60
C GLN A 82 -1.71 25.77 -11.19
N MET A 83 -0.60 26.29 -11.73
CA MET A 83 0.48 25.46 -12.28
C MET A 83 1.20 24.65 -11.20
N GLU A 84 1.46 25.24 -10.03
CA GLU A 84 2.05 24.53 -8.88
C GLU A 84 1.13 23.40 -8.40
N ARG A 85 -0.18 23.66 -8.30
CA ARG A 85 -1.17 22.62 -7.96
C ARG A 85 -1.23 21.52 -9.01
N LEU A 86 -1.16 21.86 -10.29
CA LEU A 86 -1.15 20.87 -11.37
C LEU A 86 0.10 20.00 -11.31
N GLN A 87 1.27 20.60 -11.13
CA GLN A 87 2.53 19.87 -10.99
C GLN A 87 2.51 18.95 -9.77
N SER A 88 2.02 19.43 -8.62
CA SER A 88 1.88 18.62 -7.41
C SER A 88 0.92 17.44 -7.63
N ALA A 89 -0.22 17.66 -8.30
CA ALA A 89 -1.16 16.58 -8.59
C ALA A 89 -0.59 15.55 -9.58
N GLN A 90 0.17 16.00 -10.60
CA GLN A 90 0.90 15.12 -11.52
C GLN A 90 1.95 14.28 -10.80
N HIS A 91 2.72 14.89 -9.90
CA HIS A 91 3.71 14.18 -9.09
C HIS A 91 3.03 13.16 -8.18
N ALA A 92 1.94 13.52 -7.51
CA ALA A 92 1.18 12.59 -6.67
C ALA A 92 0.63 11.40 -7.48
N PHE A 93 0.12 11.65 -8.68
CA PHE A 93 -0.34 10.59 -9.58
C PHE A 93 0.79 9.65 -9.98
N GLN A 94 1.95 10.18 -10.38
CA GLN A 94 3.10 9.37 -10.76
C GLN A 94 3.65 8.56 -9.57
N SER A 95 3.73 9.19 -8.40
CA SER A 95 4.14 8.52 -7.17
C SER A 95 3.22 7.35 -6.83
N ALA A 96 1.90 7.56 -6.86
CA ALA A 96 0.93 6.50 -6.61
C ALA A 96 1.01 5.38 -7.65
N GLN A 97 1.25 5.73 -8.93
CA GLN A 97 1.45 4.72 -9.99
C GLN A 97 2.70 3.85 -9.73
N GLU A 98 3.82 4.46 -9.34
CA GLU A 98 5.06 3.73 -9.02
C GLU A 98 4.89 2.85 -7.78
N SER A 99 4.25 3.35 -6.72
CA SER A 99 3.94 2.56 -5.53
C SER A 99 2.99 1.40 -5.83
N LEU A 100 1.95 1.62 -6.63
CA LEU A 100 1.02 0.55 -7.04
C LEU A 100 1.74 -0.57 -7.78
N ALA A 101 2.54 -0.22 -8.80
CA ALA A 101 3.33 -1.21 -9.55
C ALA A 101 4.28 -2.00 -8.64
N THR A 102 4.78 -1.35 -7.58
CA THR A 102 5.64 -1.99 -6.59
C THR A 102 4.87 -2.97 -5.70
N TYR A 103 3.65 -2.63 -5.27
CA TYR A 103 2.80 -3.54 -4.51
C TYR A 103 2.37 -4.75 -5.36
N GLU A 104 2.03 -4.55 -6.63
CA GLU A 104 1.72 -5.64 -7.57
C GLU A 104 2.93 -6.56 -7.81
N GLU A 105 4.13 -5.98 -7.95
CA GLU A 105 5.39 -6.74 -8.06
C GLU A 105 5.64 -7.56 -6.78
N ALA A 106 5.45 -6.94 -5.61
CA ALA A 106 5.60 -7.60 -4.32
C ALA A 106 4.59 -8.73 -4.11
N GLU A 107 3.33 -8.57 -4.52
CA GLU A 107 2.31 -9.64 -4.49
C GLU A 107 2.71 -10.80 -5.40
N SER A 108 3.11 -10.51 -6.65
CA SER A 108 3.57 -11.52 -7.59
C SER A 108 4.76 -12.32 -7.03
N MET A 109 5.74 -11.65 -6.44
CA MET A 109 6.89 -12.29 -5.81
C MET A 109 6.47 -13.19 -4.64
N LEU A 110 5.55 -12.73 -3.79
CA LEU A 110 5.04 -13.53 -2.68
C LEU A 110 4.40 -14.83 -3.19
N GLU A 111 3.57 -14.74 -4.24
CA GLU A 111 2.94 -15.90 -4.86
C GLU A 111 3.96 -16.84 -5.51
N GLU A 112 5.03 -16.30 -6.10
CA GLU A 112 6.15 -17.11 -6.58
C GLU A 112 6.83 -17.87 -5.43
N CYS A 113 7.12 -17.23 -4.29
CA CYS A 113 7.65 -17.91 -3.11
C CYS A 113 6.70 -19.02 -2.62
N VAL A 114 5.39 -18.75 -2.57
CA VAL A 114 4.38 -19.74 -2.17
C VAL A 114 4.39 -20.97 -3.07
N ASN A 115 4.56 -20.77 -4.38
CA ASN A 115 4.54 -21.86 -5.35
C ASN A 115 5.81 -22.73 -5.32
N HIS A 116 6.94 -22.17 -4.90
CA HIS A 116 8.24 -22.87 -4.93
C HIS A 116 8.69 -23.39 -3.56
N THR A 117 8.16 -22.84 -2.46
CA THR A 117 8.58 -23.20 -1.09
C THR A 117 7.53 -24.07 -0.41
N THR A 118 7.90 -25.34 -0.18
CA THR A 118 7.03 -26.36 0.42
C THR A 118 6.93 -26.27 1.96
N VAL A 119 7.78 -25.48 2.60
CA VAL A 119 7.82 -25.30 4.07
C VAL A 119 7.31 -23.91 4.43
N GLY A 120 6.09 -23.84 4.96
CA GLY A 120 5.41 -22.56 5.25
C GLY A 120 6.16 -21.63 6.20
N GLU A 121 6.98 -22.16 7.12
CA GLU A 121 7.76 -21.35 8.06
C GLU A 121 8.94 -20.60 7.39
N ARG A 122 9.47 -21.14 6.28
CA ARG A 122 10.62 -20.54 5.59
C ARG A 122 10.21 -19.55 4.50
N LEU A 123 8.96 -19.62 4.06
CA LEU A 123 8.39 -18.82 2.98
C LEU A 123 8.52 -17.32 3.23
N LEU A 124 8.11 -16.83 4.41
CA LEU A 124 8.18 -15.39 4.72
C LEU A 124 9.61 -14.90 4.88
N VAL A 125 10.53 -15.77 5.32
CA VAL A 125 11.96 -15.44 5.41
C VAL A 125 12.57 -15.31 4.02
N GLU A 126 12.24 -16.24 3.11
CA GLU A 126 12.71 -16.17 1.71
C GLU A 126 12.15 -14.94 1.01
N TYR A 127 10.85 -14.68 1.16
CA TYR A 127 10.22 -13.48 0.63
C TYR A 127 10.87 -12.19 1.18
N TYR A 128 11.11 -12.11 2.50
CA TYR A 128 11.81 -10.99 3.10
C TYR A 128 13.19 -10.75 2.47
N LEU A 129 13.99 -11.81 2.27
CA LEU A 129 15.31 -11.70 1.66
C LEU A 129 15.24 -11.24 0.20
N GLU A 130 14.23 -11.68 -0.56
CA GLU A 130 14.04 -11.21 -1.93
C GLU A 130 13.69 -9.72 -1.98
N ILE A 131 12.80 -9.25 -1.10
CA ILE A 131 12.47 -7.83 -0.95
C ILE A 131 13.71 -7.01 -0.54
N ASP A 132 14.48 -7.48 0.44
CA ASP A 132 15.71 -6.78 0.89
C ASP A 132 16.72 -6.63 -0.26
N ASN A 133 16.96 -7.69 -1.04
CA ASN A 133 17.81 -7.62 -2.22
C ASN A 133 17.28 -6.59 -3.25
N LEU A 134 15.96 -6.54 -3.45
CA LEU A 134 15.34 -5.61 -4.39
C LEU A 134 15.47 -4.15 -3.91
N ILE A 135 15.37 -3.90 -2.60
CA ILE A 135 15.63 -2.59 -1.98
C ILE A 135 17.08 -2.16 -2.22
N GLN A 136 18.06 -3.04 -1.93
CA GLN A 136 19.48 -2.72 -2.12
C GLN A 136 19.78 -2.38 -3.58
N ASN A 137 19.31 -3.20 -4.52
CA ASN A 137 19.48 -2.94 -5.95
C ASN A 137 18.84 -1.61 -6.38
N SER A 138 17.60 -1.35 -5.92
CA SER A 138 16.88 -0.11 -6.27
C SER A 138 17.56 1.14 -5.69
N LEU A 139 18.14 1.04 -4.49
CA LEU A 139 18.94 2.11 -3.88
C LEU A 139 20.22 2.37 -4.66
N GLU A 140 20.92 1.33 -5.11
CA GLU A 140 22.12 1.48 -5.92
C GLU A 140 21.80 2.17 -7.27
N GLU A 141 20.75 1.73 -7.95
CA GLU A 141 20.28 2.32 -9.21
C GLU A 141 19.85 3.78 -9.06
N SER A 142 19.24 4.13 -7.93
CA SER A 142 18.73 5.47 -7.63
C SER A 142 19.77 6.41 -7.00
N ASN A 143 21.05 6.03 -6.95
CA ASN A 143 22.10 6.78 -6.23
C ASN A 143 21.73 7.10 -4.78
N GLN A 144 21.13 6.14 -4.07
CA GLN A 144 20.66 6.24 -2.68
C GLN A 144 19.56 7.30 -2.45
N GLN A 145 18.88 7.73 -3.52
CA GLN A 145 17.71 8.59 -3.39
C GLN A 145 16.49 7.75 -3.00
N GLN A 146 15.69 8.25 -2.06
CA GLN A 146 14.38 7.67 -1.79
C GLN A 146 13.45 7.98 -2.96
N THR A 147 12.86 6.93 -3.50
CA THR A 147 11.86 6.96 -4.56
C THR A 147 10.58 6.30 -4.05
N PRO A 148 9.41 6.60 -4.65
CA PRO A 148 8.15 5.96 -4.27
C PRO A 148 8.20 4.43 -4.31
N ARG A 149 8.99 3.87 -5.25
CA ARG A 149 9.29 2.43 -5.30
C ARG A 149 10.02 1.95 -4.05
N ILE A 150 11.11 2.60 -3.66
CA ILE A 150 11.90 2.21 -2.48
C ILE A 150 11.07 2.34 -1.20
N GLU A 151 10.26 3.40 -1.08
CA GLU A 151 9.36 3.60 0.07
C GLU A 151 8.33 2.47 0.17
N ALA A 152 7.66 2.12 -0.92
CA ALA A 152 6.70 1.01 -0.95
C ALA A 152 7.37 -0.34 -0.58
N LEU A 153 8.60 -0.59 -1.05
CA LEU A 153 9.33 -1.81 -0.67
C LEU A 153 9.67 -1.85 0.82
N PHE A 154 10.04 -0.72 1.42
CA PHE A 154 10.26 -0.65 2.87
C PHE A 154 8.98 -0.92 3.65
N GLU A 155 7.82 -0.46 3.16
CA GLU A 155 6.53 -0.79 3.78
C GLU A 155 6.25 -2.29 3.72
N VAL A 156 6.49 -2.94 2.58
CA VAL A 156 6.36 -4.39 2.43
C VAL A 156 7.29 -5.13 3.40
N GLN A 157 8.57 -4.73 3.45
CA GLN A 157 9.57 -5.30 4.35
C GLN A 157 9.12 -5.19 5.80
N SER A 158 8.75 -3.98 6.23
CA SER A 158 8.23 -3.71 7.58
C SER A 158 7.01 -4.56 7.90
N ARG A 159 6.10 -4.75 6.94
CA ARG A 159 4.92 -5.61 7.14
C ARG A 159 5.32 -7.06 7.41
N VAL A 160 6.22 -7.59 6.60
CA VAL A 160 6.70 -8.97 6.75
C VAL A 160 7.40 -9.15 8.11
N GLU A 161 8.17 -8.17 8.57
CA GLU A 161 8.78 -8.17 9.90
C GLU A 161 7.72 -8.15 11.01
N HIS A 162 6.73 -7.27 10.92
CA HIS A 162 5.68 -7.14 11.94
C HIS A 162 4.84 -8.41 12.08
N VAL A 163 4.60 -9.08 10.96
CA VAL A 163 3.85 -10.35 10.91
C VAL A 163 4.75 -11.55 11.17
N GLY A 164 6.08 -11.42 11.07
CA GLY A 164 7.08 -12.47 11.28
C GLY A 164 7.76 -12.47 12.65
N ALA A 165 7.77 -11.32 13.35
CA ALA A 165 8.46 -11.17 14.63
C ALA A 165 7.87 -12.11 15.70
N THR A 166 8.76 -12.89 16.32
CA THR A 166 8.56 -13.54 17.61
C THR A 166 8.83 -12.51 18.71
N HIS A 167 8.04 -12.47 19.78
CA HIS A 167 8.27 -11.62 20.96
C HIS A 167 9.75 -11.67 21.38
N GLU A 168 10.43 -10.53 21.32
CA GLU A 168 11.40 -10.23 22.38
C GLU A 168 10.58 -9.73 23.57
N GLU A 169 10.53 -10.56 24.60
CA GLU A 169 9.93 -10.28 25.91
C GLU A 169 10.42 -8.92 26.47
N GLU A 170 9.50 -8.07 26.91
CA GLU A 170 9.75 -7.15 28.04
C GLU A 170 9.45 -7.86 29.37
#